data_AF-A0A844MR67-F1
#
_entry.id   AF-A0A844MR67-F1
#
_cell.length_a   1.000
_cell.length_b   1.000
_cell.length_c   1.000
_cell.angle_alpha   90.00
_cell.angle_beta   90.00
_cell.angle_gamma   90.00
#
_symmetry.space_group_name_H-M   'P 1'
#
loop_
_entity.id
_entity.type
_entity.pdbx_description
1 polymer ?
#
loop_
_entity_poly.entity_id
_entity_poly.type
_entity_poly.pdbx_seq_one_letter_code
_entity_poly.pdbx_strand_id
1 'polypeptide(L)'
;MCLQLHIHPIDTAIKEAETLAGWRLYVTNAPTTRLTLPQAVMYYRDEWLLERGFHRFKRGSLPALPIYFQNEDRITGLMFILNIALRVFTVMEFVVRLALEQTQQSLAGLYDGNPKRKTNRPSAERMLKAFCNLTLYFLPDSTIFITPLSDLQKQILSLIKMPESLYQLEQVQSPT
;
A
#
# COMPACT_ATOMS: atom_id res chain seq x y z
N MET A 1 7.67 -32.40 -18.98
CA MET A 1 6.70 -33.27 -18.28
C MET A 1 5.44 -32.44 -18.05
N CYS A 2 4.40 -32.64 -18.85
CA CYS A 2 3.14 -31.88 -18.72
C CYS A 2 2.22 -32.65 -17.77
N LEU A 3 1.84 -32.05 -16.64
CA LEU A 3 0.82 -32.60 -15.75
C LEU A 3 -0.55 -32.19 -16.29
N GLN A 4 -1.41 -33.16 -16.60
CA GLN A 4 -2.81 -32.93 -16.91
C GLN A 4 -3.65 -33.11 -15.65
N LEU A 5 -4.40 -32.07 -15.27
CA LEU A 5 -5.34 -32.09 -14.15
C LEU A 5 -6.73 -32.41 -14.69
N HIS A 6 -7.32 -33.52 -14.25
CA HIS A 6 -8.70 -33.87 -14.54
C HIS A 6 -9.58 -33.53 -13.34
N ILE A 7 -10.58 -32.67 -13.54
CA ILE A 7 -11.53 -32.24 -12.50
C ILE A 7 -12.88 -32.89 -12.81
N HIS A 8 -13.38 -33.70 -11.89
CA HIS A 8 -14.71 -34.31 -11.97
C HIS A 8 -15.57 -33.82 -10.80
N PRO A 9 -16.69 -33.11 -11.04
CA PRO A 9 -17.61 -32.71 -9.99
C PRO A 9 -18.32 -33.96 -9.42
N ILE A 10 -18.49 -33.98 -8.10
CA ILE A 10 -19.22 -35.03 -7.39
C ILE A 10 -20.53 -34.42 -6.90
N ASP A 11 -21.61 -34.62 -7.66
CA ASP A 11 -22.89 -33.93 -7.45
C ASP A 11 -23.49 -34.17 -6.06
N THR A 12 -23.28 -35.35 -5.48
CA THR A 12 -23.75 -35.69 -4.13
C THR A 12 -23.05 -34.85 -3.06
N ALA A 13 -21.72 -34.71 -3.15
CA ALA A 13 -20.94 -33.90 -2.23
C ALA A 13 -21.23 -32.40 -2.40
N ILE A 14 -21.51 -31.95 -3.62
CA ILE A 14 -21.91 -30.55 -3.88
C ILE A 14 -23.26 -30.27 -3.22
N LYS A 15 -24.27 -31.13 -3.41
CA LYS A 15 -25.57 -30.97 -2.76
C LYS A 15 -25.48 -31.00 -1.24
N GLU A 16 -24.69 -31.92 -0.68
CA GLU A 16 -24.46 -31.97 0.77
C GLU A 16 -23.83 -30.65 1.27
N ALA A 17 -22.81 -30.13 0.57
CA ALA A 17 -22.21 -28.85 0.89
C ALA A 17 -23.20 -27.67 0.79
N GLU A 18 -24.07 -27.65 -0.23
CA GLU A 18 -25.12 -26.64 -0.38
C GLU A 18 -26.14 -26.70 0.76
N THR A 19 -26.53 -27.90 1.21
CA THR A 19 -27.46 -28.05 2.35
C THR A 19 -26.85 -27.62 3.68
N LEU A 20 -25.54 -27.79 3.84
CA LEU A 20 -24.80 -27.37 5.04
C LEU A 20 -24.37 -25.90 4.98
N ALA A 21 -24.45 -25.26 3.81
CA ALA A 21 -24.04 -23.88 3.65
C ALA A 21 -25.00 -22.94 4.40
N GLY A 22 -24.41 -22.07 5.23
CA GLY A 22 -25.15 -20.99 5.87
C GLY A 22 -25.56 -19.90 4.88
N TRP A 23 -26.58 -19.11 5.24
CA TRP A 23 -27.02 -17.96 4.45
C TRP A 23 -26.21 -16.72 4.82
N ARG A 24 -25.74 -15.97 3.81
CA ARG A 24 -25.13 -14.65 3.99
C ARG A 24 -25.94 -13.62 3.22
N LEU A 25 -26.63 -12.74 3.96
CA LEU A 25 -27.47 -11.70 3.38
C LEU A 25 -26.64 -10.45 3.09
N TYR A 26 -26.84 -9.86 1.92
CA TYR A 26 -26.27 -8.56 1.54
C TYR A 26 -27.40 -7.58 1.25
N VAL A 27 -27.26 -6.34 1.72
CA VAL A 27 -28.26 -5.28 1.52
C VAL A 27 -27.55 -4.07 0.95
N THR A 28 -28.03 -3.52 -0.16
CA THR A 28 -27.48 -2.29 -0.75
C THR A 28 -28.58 -1.31 -1.09
N ASN A 29 -28.29 -0.02 -0.90
CA ASN A 29 -29.13 1.10 -1.35
C ASN A 29 -28.72 1.60 -2.75
N ALA A 30 -27.71 0.99 -3.38
CA ALA A 30 -27.27 1.37 -4.72
C ALA A 30 -28.24 0.85 -5.78
N PRO A 31 -28.65 1.68 -6.76
CA PRO A 31 -29.48 1.21 -7.87
C PRO A 31 -28.69 0.27 -8.78
N THR A 32 -29.40 -0.68 -9.42
CA THR A 32 -28.82 -1.67 -10.34
C THR A 32 -28.10 -1.06 -11.55
N THR A 33 -28.46 0.17 -11.94
CA THR A 33 -27.77 0.95 -12.98
C THR A 33 -26.36 1.37 -12.59
N ARG A 34 -26.08 1.53 -11.30
CA ARG A 34 -24.77 1.90 -10.75
C ARG A 34 -23.99 0.68 -10.25
N LEU A 35 -24.69 -0.30 -9.68
CA LEU A 35 -24.08 -1.47 -9.07
C LEU A 35 -24.86 -2.74 -9.39
N THR A 36 -24.29 -3.59 -10.25
CA THR A 36 -24.89 -4.88 -10.57
C THR A 36 -24.79 -5.84 -9.37
N LEU A 37 -25.65 -6.87 -9.33
CA LEU A 37 -25.62 -7.88 -8.26
C LEU A 37 -24.23 -8.55 -8.10
N PRO A 38 -23.54 -9.01 -9.17
CA PRO A 38 -22.21 -9.59 -9.03
C PRO A 38 -21.19 -8.60 -8.46
N GLN A 39 -21.24 -7.34 -8.88
CA GLN A 39 -20.37 -6.30 -8.34
C GLN A 39 -20.66 -6.07 -6.85
N ALA A 40 -21.93 -5.96 -6.45
CA ALA A 40 -22.32 -5.79 -5.05
C ALA A 40 -21.78 -6.92 -4.16
N VAL A 41 -21.94 -8.17 -4.60
CA VAL A 41 -21.41 -9.35 -3.89
C VAL A 41 -19.88 -9.30 -3.82
N MET A 42 -19.20 -8.91 -4.91
CA MET A 42 -17.75 -8.77 -4.91
C MET A 42 -17.26 -7.68 -3.94
N TYR A 43 -17.90 -6.50 -3.94
CA TYR A 43 -17.55 -5.43 -3.00
C TYR A 43 -17.68 -5.87 -1.54
N TYR A 44 -18.76 -6.57 -1.20
CA TYR A 44 -18.93 -7.13 0.15
C TYR A 44 -17.88 -8.19 0.49
N ARG A 45 -17.46 -9.00 -0.48
CA ARG A 45 -16.37 -9.97 -0.28
C ARG A 45 -15.01 -9.30 -0.10
N ASP A 46 -14.82 -8.14 -0.71
CA ASP A 46 -13.61 -7.33 -0.61
C ASP A 46 -13.55 -6.47 0.67
N GLU A 47 -14.55 -6.51 1.56
CA GLU A 47 -14.52 -5.80 2.86
C GLU A 47 -13.29 -6.17 3.70
N TRP A 48 -12.72 -7.36 3.50
CA TRP A 48 -11.48 -7.78 4.17
C TRP A 48 -10.27 -6.86 3.86
N LEU A 49 -10.32 -6.07 2.79
CA LEU A 49 -9.30 -5.06 2.49
C LEU A 49 -9.17 -4.00 3.61
N LEU A 50 -10.27 -3.66 4.29
CA LEU A 50 -10.26 -2.76 5.46
C LEU A 50 -9.49 -3.40 6.63
N GLU A 51 -9.76 -4.68 6.90
CA GLU A 51 -9.09 -5.43 7.97
C GLU A 51 -7.58 -5.55 7.74
N ARG A 52 -7.16 -5.69 6.48
CA ARG A 52 -5.74 -5.75 6.10
C ARG A 52 -4.98 -4.51 6.57
N GLY A 53 -5.59 -3.34 6.53
CA GLY A 53 -4.98 -2.10 7.03
C GLY A 53 -4.61 -2.19 8.52
N PHE A 54 -5.48 -2.78 9.34
CA PHE A 54 -5.27 -2.92 10.79
C PHE A 54 -4.14 -3.90 11.14
N HIS A 55 -3.71 -4.77 10.22
CA HIS A 55 -2.51 -5.57 10.43
C HIS A 55 -1.27 -4.70 10.63
N ARG A 56 -1.23 -3.50 10.01
CA ARG A 56 -0.14 -2.53 10.19
C ARG A 56 -0.01 -2.04 11.62
N PHE A 57 -1.15 -1.91 12.33
CA PHE A 57 -1.19 -1.51 13.74
C PHE A 57 -0.78 -2.63 14.69
N LYS A 58 -1.06 -3.89 14.35
CA LYS A 58 -0.78 -5.04 15.23
C LYS A 58 0.67 -5.54 15.12
N ARG A 59 1.17 -5.70 13.89
CA ARG A 59 2.45 -6.38 13.60
C ARG A 59 3.21 -5.79 12.41
N GLY A 60 2.83 -4.61 11.94
CA GLY A 60 3.43 -3.99 10.76
C GLY A 60 4.18 -2.71 11.06
N SER A 61 4.37 -1.90 10.02
CA SER A 61 5.21 -0.69 10.04
C SER A 61 4.56 0.52 10.72
N LEU A 62 3.36 0.39 11.27
CA LEU A 62 2.68 1.44 12.03
C LEU A 62 2.27 0.90 13.41
N PRO A 63 3.21 0.35 14.22
CA PRO A 63 2.85 -0.41 15.40
C PRO A 63 2.13 0.47 16.40
N ALA A 64 0.84 0.16 16.62
CA ALA A 64 0.11 0.68 17.77
C ALA A 64 0.54 -0.09 19.00
N LEU A 65 0.77 -1.40 18.91
CA LEU A 65 1.05 -2.24 20.06
C LEU A 65 2.55 -2.57 20.20
N PRO A 66 3.06 -2.66 21.45
CA PRO A 66 2.40 -2.31 22.71
C PRO A 66 2.35 -0.78 22.94
N ILE A 67 1.19 -0.26 23.37
CA ILE A 67 1.08 1.12 23.89
C ILE A 67 1.35 1.08 25.40
N TYR A 68 2.44 1.70 25.85
CA TYR A 68 2.75 1.84 27.28
C TYR A 68 2.28 3.18 27.88
N PHE A 69 1.50 3.97 27.12
CA PHE A 69 0.93 5.21 27.63
C PHE A 69 -0.19 4.91 28.63
N GLN A 70 -0.14 5.57 29.79
CA GLN A 70 -1.19 5.49 30.82
C GLN A 70 -2.24 6.61 30.70
N ASN A 71 -1.93 7.66 29.95
CA ASN A 71 -2.80 8.82 29.75
C ASN A 71 -3.65 8.62 28.49
N GLU A 72 -4.97 8.68 28.64
CA GLU A 72 -5.95 8.43 27.57
C GLU A 72 -5.86 9.45 26.41
N ASP A 73 -5.57 10.72 26.71
CA ASP A 73 -5.41 11.75 25.67
C ASP A 73 -4.22 11.46 24.77
N ARG A 74 -3.11 10.98 25.34
CA ARG A 74 -1.92 10.57 24.58
C ARG A 74 -2.17 9.33 23.73
N ILE A 75 -2.96 8.37 24.24
CA ILE A 75 -3.38 7.20 23.47
C ILE A 75 -4.23 7.64 22.27
N THR A 76 -5.21 8.52 22.52
CA THR A 76 -6.09 9.07 21.49
C THR A 76 -5.30 9.83 20.42
N GLY A 77 -4.36 10.69 20.85
CA GLY A 77 -3.49 11.45 19.96
C GLY A 77 -2.61 10.55 19.09
N LEU A 78 -2.00 9.50 19.68
CA LEU A 78 -1.22 8.52 18.92
C LEU A 78 -2.10 7.81 17.88
N MET A 79 -3.28 7.31 18.28
CA MET A 79 -4.18 6.60 17.38
C MET A 79 -4.67 7.50 16.25
N PHE A 80 -4.86 8.79 16.50
CA PHE A 80 -5.18 9.77 15.46
C PHE A 80 -4.04 9.88 14.42
N ILE A 81 -2.79 10.06 14.86
CA ILE A 81 -1.62 10.12 13.97
C ILE A 81 -1.45 8.82 13.19
N LEU A 82 -1.56 7.67 13.85
CA LEU A 82 -1.44 6.35 13.20
C LEU A 82 -2.54 6.13 12.15
N ASN A 83 -3.76 6.62 12.39
CA ASN A 83 -4.83 6.59 11.39
C ASN A 83 -4.52 7.46 10.17
N ILE A 84 -3.94 8.65 10.36
CA ILE A 84 -3.46 9.47 9.24
C ILE A 84 -2.39 8.73 8.46
N ALA A 85 -1.38 8.18 9.14
CA ALA A 85 -0.32 7.41 8.49
C ALA A 85 -0.87 6.20 7.72
N LEU A 86 -1.84 5.47 8.27
CA LEU A 86 -2.49 4.36 7.59
C LEU A 86 -3.19 4.81 6.31
N ARG A 87 -3.90 5.95 6.35
CA ARG A 87 -4.55 6.53 5.15
C ARG A 87 -3.52 6.92 4.11
N VAL A 88 -2.41 7.55 4.50
CA VAL A 88 -1.31 7.90 3.59
C VAL A 88 -0.77 6.65 2.90
N PHE A 89 -0.50 5.56 3.64
CA PHE A 89 0.01 4.33 3.04
C PHE A 89 -1.03 3.70 2.08
N THR A 90 -2.31 3.71 2.43
CA THR A 90 -3.38 3.18 1.58
C THR A 90 -3.53 3.98 0.30
N VAL A 91 -3.52 5.32 0.38
CA VAL A 91 -3.60 6.21 -0.79
C VAL A 91 -2.36 6.04 -1.67
N MET A 92 -1.17 5.98 -1.09
CA MET A 92 0.07 5.75 -1.82
C MET A 92 0.02 4.44 -2.62
N GLU A 93 -0.38 3.34 -1.99
CA GLU A 93 -0.55 2.07 -2.69
C GLU A 93 -1.60 2.12 -3.78
N PHE A 94 -2.75 2.74 -3.50
CA PHE A 94 -3.83 2.86 -4.46
C PHE A 94 -3.39 3.64 -5.70
N VAL A 95 -2.82 4.83 -5.54
CA VAL A 95 -2.38 5.70 -6.63
C VAL A 95 -1.34 5.00 -7.49
N VAL A 96 -0.33 4.38 -6.88
CA VAL A 96 0.75 3.70 -7.62
C VAL A 96 0.23 2.47 -8.35
N ARG A 97 -0.60 1.64 -7.69
CA ARG A 97 -1.17 0.43 -8.32
C ARG A 97 -2.07 0.77 -9.49
N LEU A 98 -2.91 1.80 -9.33
CA LEU A 98 -3.77 2.29 -10.40
C LEU A 98 -2.94 2.79 -11.60
N ALA A 99 -1.87 3.57 -11.35
CA ALA A 99 -1.00 4.06 -12.40
C ALA A 99 -0.27 2.91 -13.15
N LEU A 100 0.23 1.92 -12.41
CA LEU A 100 0.87 0.72 -13.00
C LEU A 100 -0.12 -0.13 -13.80
N GLU A 101 -1.36 -0.27 -13.33
CA GLU A 101 -2.41 -0.98 -14.05
C GLU A 101 -2.81 -0.26 -15.35
N GLN A 102 -3.03 1.06 -15.29
CA GLN A 102 -3.37 1.88 -16.46
C GLN A 102 -2.28 1.87 -17.52
N THR A 103 -1.01 1.84 -17.10
CA THR A 103 0.14 1.82 -18.01
C THR A 103 0.60 0.42 -18.40
N GLN A 104 0.00 -0.64 -17.83
CA GLN A 104 0.42 -2.04 -17.98
C GLN A 104 1.91 -2.24 -17.64
N GLN A 105 2.40 -1.50 -16.63
CA GLN A 105 3.80 -1.52 -16.20
C GLN A 105 3.98 -2.27 -14.88
N SER A 106 5.24 -2.52 -14.55
CA SER A 106 5.64 -3.07 -13.25
C SER A 106 6.92 -2.40 -12.76
N LEU A 107 7.05 -2.33 -11.44
CA LEU A 107 8.17 -1.68 -10.76
C LEU A 107 9.20 -2.74 -10.33
N ALA A 108 10.47 -2.52 -10.67
CA ALA A 108 11.60 -3.34 -10.26
C ALA A 108 12.37 -2.68 -9.09
N GLY A 109 13.35 -3.38 -8.51
CA GLY A 109 14.29 -2.77 -7.55
C GLY A 109 13.77 -2.58 -6.11
N LEU A 110 12.53 -2.99 -5.80
CA LEU A 110 11.96 -2.84 -4.44
C LEU A 110 12.38 -3.92 -3.43
N TYR A 111 13.02 -5.00 -3.89
CA TYR A 111 13.36 -6.15 -3.05
C TYR A 111 14.87 -6.29 -2.88
N ASP A 112 15.33 -6.09 -1.66
CA ASP A 112 16.73 -6.34 -1.26
C ASP A 112 17.11 -7.78 -1.63
N GLY A 113 18.27 -7.96 -2.27
CA GLY A 113 18.75 -9.27 -2.73
C GLY A 113 18.10 -9.81 -4.01
N ASN A 114 17.04 -9.18 -4.53
CA ASN A 114 16.51 -9.50 -5.86
C ASN A 114 16.07 -8.24 -6.64
N PRO A 115 17.03 -7.43 -7.13
CA PRO A 115 16.74 -6.17 -7.82
C PRO A 115 15.91 -6.34 -9.09
N LYS A 116 16.00 -7.50 -9.75
CA LYS A 116 15.26 -7.80 -11.00
C LYS A 116 13.80 -8.18 -10.76
N ARG A 117 13.40 -8.48 -9.51
CA ARG A 117 12.02 -8.83 -9.19
C ARG A 117 11.11 -7.63 -9.48
N LYS A 118 10.15 -7.85 -10.38
CA LYS A 118 9.12 -6.87 -10.72
C LYS A 118 7.84 -7.11 -9.93
N THR A 119 7.10 -6.04 -9.66
CA THR A 119 5.75 -6.11 -9.08
C THR A 119 4.87 -5.01 -9.66
N ASN A 120 3.62 -5.34 -9.97
CA ASN A 120 2.57 -4.37 -10.30
C ASN A 120 1.74 -3.97 -9.05
N ARG A 121 2.02 -4.58 -7.91
CA ARG A 121 1.32 -4.32 -6.63
C ARG A 121 2.32 -4.01 -5.52
N PRO A 122 3.13 -2.93 -5.65
CA PRO A 122 4.07 -2.55 -4.60
C PRO A 122 3.33 -2.18 -3.30
N SER A 123 3.99 -2.35 -2.15
CA SER A 123 3.49 -1.90 -0.85
C SER A 123 4.11 -0.55 -0.49
N ALA A 124 3.40 0.26 0.29
CA ALA A 124 3.90 1.56 0.74
C ALA A 124 5.23 1.42 1.51
N GLU A 125 5.35 0.39 2.37
CA GLU A 125 6.58 0.10 3.11
C GLU A 125 7.78 -0.08 2.20
N ARG A 126 7.62 -0.84 1.11
CA ARG A 126 8.71 -1.11 0.16
C ARG A 126 9.08 0.12 -0.65
N MET A 127 8.07 0.90 -1.05
CA MET A 127 8.30 2.16 -1.76
C MET A 127 9.03 3.17 -0.86
N LEU A 128 8.60 3.33 0.39
CA LEU A 128 9.26 4.20 1.37
C LEU A 128 10.67 3.71 1.72
N LYS A 129 10.87 2.39 1.82
CA LYS A 129 12.19 1.80 2.09
C LYS A 129 13.22 2.18 1.02
N ALA A 130 12.79 2.40 -0.22
CA ALA A 130 13.68 2.86 -1.29
C ALA A 130 14.31 4.24 -0.98
N PHE A 131 13.75 5.03 -0.07
CA PHE A 131 14.23 6.36 0.33
C PHE A 131 15.04 6.37 1.64
N CYS A 132 15.23 5.24 2.32
CA CYS A 132 15.90 5.22 3.64
C CYS A 132 17.37 5.65 3.62
N ASN A 133 18.05 5.62 2.48
CA ASN A 133 19.49 5.88 2.37
C ASN A 133 19.80 7.23 1.68
N LEU A 134 18.95 8.23 1.93
CA LEU A 134 19.21 9.61 1.50
C LEU A 134 19.89 10.36 2.64
N THR A 135 21.08 10.87 2.37
CA THR A 135 21.89 11.62 3.35
C THR A 135 21.88 13.10 3.00
N LEU A 136 21.66 13.93 4.02
CA LEU A 136 21.81 15.38 3.94
C LEU A 136 23.14 15.78 4.57
N TYR A 137 23.96 16.49 3.81
CA TYR A 137 25.28 16.94 4.23
C TYR A 137 25.28 18.45 4.45
N PHE A 138 25.90 18.86 5.54
CA PHE A 138 26.13 20.27 5.89
C PHE A 138 27.64 20.49 5.94
N LEU A 139 28.14 21.40 5.12
CA LEU A 139 29.54 21.79 5.10
C LEU A 139 29.76 23.07 5.93
N PRO A 140 30.99 23.31 6.44
CA PRO A 140 31.30 24.50 7.25
C PRO A 140 31.08 25.84 6.53
N ASP A 141 31.12 25.83 5.19
CA ASP A 141 30.87 26.98 4.33
C ASP A 141 29.37 27.26 4.10
N SER A 142 28.49 26.61 4.89
CA SER A 142 27.03 26.64 4.73
C SER A 142 26.51 25.98 3.45
N THR A 143 27.36 25.27 2.70
CA THR A 143 26.90 24.48 1.56
C THR A 143 26.12 23.26 2.06
N ILE A 144 24.92 23.08 1.51
CA ILE A 144 24.05 21.93 1.80
C ILE A 144 23.93 21.09 0.54
N PHE A 145 24.15 19.78 0.64
CA PHE A 145 23.90 18.86 -0.46
C PHE A 145 23.20 17.58 0.01
N ILE A 146 22.38 17.00 -0.86
CA ILE A 146 21.62 15.78 -0.59
C ILE A 146 22.03 14.69 -1.58
N THR A 147 21.99 13.43 -1.15
CA THR A 147 22.20 12.27 -2.03
C THR A 147 21.28 12.36 -3.26
N PRO A 148 21.82 12.29 -4.49
CA PRO A 148 21.00 12.32 -5.71
C PRO A 148 20.00 11.18 -5.76
N LEU A 149 18.81 11.46 -6.28
CA LEU A 149 17.77 10.45 -6.46
C LEU A 149 18.16 9.43 -7.54
N SER A 150 18.05 8.15 -7.20
CA SER A 150 18.14 7.03 -8.16
C SER A 150 16.92 6.99 -9.10
N ASP A 151 17.07 6.30 -10.23
CA ASP A 151 15.98 6.12 -11.20
C ASP A 151 14.74 5.47 -10.57
N LEU A 152 14.93 4.52 -9.65
CA LEU A 152 13.85 3.90 -8.90
C LEU A 152 13.09 4.93 -8.04
N GLN A 153 13.81 5.77 -7.30
CA GLN A 153 13.20 6.80 -6.46
C GLN A 153 12.42 7.81 -7.31
N LYS A 154 12.99 8.26 -8.44
CA LYS A 154 12.31 9.15 -9.39
C LYS A 154 11.04 8.51 -9.97
N GLN A 155 11.12 7.22 -10.35
CA GLN A 155 9.97 6.47 -10.84
C GLN A 155 8.88 6.36 -9.76
N ILE A 156 9.25 6.11 -8.50
CA ILE A 156 8.29 6.08 -7.38
C ILE A 156 7.64 7.46 -7.19
N LEU A 157 8.41 8.56 -7.21
CA LEU A 157 7.85 9.92 -7.09
C LEU A 157 6.87 10.24 -8.21
N SER A 158 7.24 9.91 -9.46
CA SER A 158 6.35 10.08 -10.62
C SER A 158 5.05 9.29 -10.47
N LEU A 159 5.12 8.02 -10.03
CA LEU A 159 3.95 7.18 -9.80
C LEU A 159 3.05 7.70 -8.65
N ILE A 160 3.64 8.28 -7.60
CA ILE A 160 2.90 8.90 -6.48
C ILE A 160 2.41 10.32 -6.84
N LYS A 161 2.79 10.85 -8.03
CA LYS A 161 2.49 12.21 -8.50
C LYS A 161 3.12 13.31 -7.63
N MET A 162 4.35 13.07 -7.18
CA MET A 162 5.15 14.02 -6.41
C MET A 162 6.32 14.54 -7.24
N PRO A 163 6.65 15.84 -7.15
CA PRO A 163 7.76 16.38 -7.92
C PRO A 163 9.11 15.97 -7.32
N GLU A 164 10.12 15.79 -8.18
CA GLU A 164 11.50 15.53 -7.75
C GLU A 164 12.10 16.71 -6.97
N SER A 165 11.56 17.92 -7.15
CA SER A 165 12.00 19.13 -6.43
C SER A 165 11.86 19.03 -4.92
N LEU A 166 11.05 18.10 -4.40
CA LEU A 166 10.99 17.80 -2.95
C LEU A 166 12.35 17.39 -2.36
N TYR A 167 13.25 16.87 -3.20
CA TYR A 167 14.60 16.47 -2.83
C TYR A 167 15.66 17.36 -3.48
N GLN A 168 15.28 18.52 -4.02
CA GLN A 168 16.20 19.53 -4.52
C GLN A 168 16.25 20.65 -3.48
N LEU A 169 17.42 20.84 -2.88
CA LEU A 169 17.63 21.94 -1.95
C LEU A 169 18.15 23.13 -2.74
N GLU A 170 17.45 24.25 -2.63
CA GLU A 170 17.96 25.52 -3.15
C GLU A 170 19.21 25.89 -2.34
N GLN A 171 20.31 26.20 -3.05
CA GLN A 171 21.48 26.76 -2.40
C GLN A 171 21.09 28.14 -1.88
N VAL A 172 21.04 28.29 -0.55
CA VAL A 172 20.90 29.60 0.07
C VAL A 172 22.18 30.36 -0.24
N GLN A 173 22.14 31.25 -1.23
CA GLN A 173 23.23 32.18 -1.48
C GLN A 173 23.34 33.10 -0.27
N SER A 174 24.41 32.97 0.49
CA SER A 174 24.77 33.93 1.53
C SER A 174 24.93 35.31 0.89
N PRO A 175 24.26 36.37 1.39
CA PRO A 175 24.51 37.71 0.91
C PRO A 175 25.95 38.10 1.26
N THR A 176 26.70 38.47 0.23
CA THR A 176 28.05 39.06 0.33
C THR A 176 28.05 40.36 1.10
#